data_AF-A0A822GGD0-F1
#
_entry.id   AF-A0A822GGD0-F1
#
_cell.length_a   1.000
_cell.length_b   1.000
_cell.length_c   1.000
_cell.angle_alpha   90.00
_cell.angle_beta   90.00
_cell.angle_gamma   90.00
#
_symmetry.space_group_name_H-M   'P 1'
#
loop_
_entity.id
_entity.type
_entity.pdbx_description
1 polymer ?
#
loop_
_entity_poly.entity_id
_entity_poly.type
_entity_poly.pdbx_seq_one_letter_code
_entity_poly.pdbx_strand_id
1 'polypeptide(L)' 'TTKPTIVINVKPHAIKTLDYPPPSSKPYYSTPVKQDAMYKITQELLQFELIRPSYSPYAAPALLVAKHDGTWR' A
#
# COMPACT_ATOMS: atom_id res chain seq x y z
N THR A 1 7.62 -14.82 2.97
CA THR A 1 6.21 -15.07 2.59
C THR A 1 6.18 -15.74 1.23
N THR A 2 5.30 -16.71 0.99
CA THR A 2 5.12 -17.29 -0.35
C THR A 2 4.53 -16.23 -1.28
N LYS A 3 5.09 -16.04 -2.49
CA LYS A 3 4.54 -15.12 -3.50
C LYS A 3 3.07 -15.49 -3.76
N PRO A 4 2.12 -14.55 -3.63
CA PRO A 4 0.72 -14.83 -3.93
C PRO A 4 0.51 -15.06 -5.43
N THR A 5 -0.39 -15.98 -5.76
CA THR A 5 -0.80 -16.23 -7.15
C THR A 5 -1.74 -15.12 -7.62
N ILE A 6 -1.30 -14.29 -8.56
CA ILE A 6 -2.14 -13.29 -9.22
C ILE A 6 -2.89 -13.97 -10.36
N VAL A 7 -4.23 -13.90 -10.33
CA VAL A 7 -5.10 -14.38 -11.40
C VAL A 7 -5.18 -13.33 -12.53
N ILE A 8 -4.56 -13.63 -13.67
CA ILE A 8 -4.37 -12.66 -14.77
C ILE A 8 -5.58 -12.51 -15.72
N ASN A 9 -6.56 -13.41 -15.65
CA ASN A 9 -7.73 -13.43 -16.55
C ASN A 9 -9.03 -13.10 -15.81
N VAL A 10 -8.98 -12.13 -14.90
CA VAL A 10 -10.15 -11.64 -14.17
C VAL A 10 -10.69 -10.39 -14.86
N LYS A 11 -12.02 -10.34 -15.03
CA LYS A 11 -12.69 -9.14 -15.54
C LYS A 11 -12.30 -7.92 -14.68
N PRO A 12 -11.87 -6.79 -15.27
CA PRO A 12 -11.48 -5.61 -14.51
C PRO A 12 -12.60 -5.16 -13.57
N HIS A 13 -12.27 -5.00 -12.29
CA HIS A 13 -13.20 -4.44 -11.32
C HIS A 13 -13.32 -2.92 -11.54
N ALA A 14 -14.55 -2.40 -11.55
CA ALA A 14 -14.83 -0.98 -11.70
C ALA A 14 -15.38 -0.40 -10.39
N ILE A 15 -14.69 0.61 -9.84
CA ILE A 15 -15.10 1.33 -8.64
C ILE A 15 -15.68 2.67 -9.09
N LYS A 16 -16.97 2.91 -8.83
CA LYS A 16 -17.63 4.18 -9.15
C LYS A 16 -17.41 5.17 -8.02
N THR A 17 -16.73 6.27 -8.30
CA THR A 17 -16.58 7.40 -7.37
C THR A 17 -17.72 8.39 -7.52
N LEU A 18 -17.98 9.16 -6.46
CA LEU A 18 -18.89 10.31 -6.50
C LEU A 18 -18.21 11.53 -7.14
N ASP A 19 -19.00 12.56 -7.43
CA ASP A 19 -18.53 13.82 -8.02
C ASP A 19 -17.93 14.75 -6.94
N TYR A 20 -16.76 14.35 -6.43
CA TYR A 20 -15.96 15.13 -5.47
C TYR A 20 -14.50 15.17 -5.92
N PRO A 21 -13.75 16.22 -5.51
CA PRO A 21 -12.31 16.25 -5.71
C PRO A 21 -11.62 15.01 -5.11
N PRO A 22 -10.57 14.47 -5.77
CA PRO A 22 -9.79 13.36 -5.24
C PRO A 22 -9.24 13.65 -3.84
N PRO A 23 -9.51 12.83 -2.82
CA PRO A 23 -8.89 13.00 -1.51
C PRO A 23 -7.37 12.77 -1.59
N SER A 24 -6.62 13.73 -1.06
CA SER A 24 -5.17 13.67 -0.98
C SER A 24 -4.71 14.16 0.40
N SER A 25 -4.27 13.22 1.22
CA SER A 25 -3.84 13.46 2.59
C SER A 25 -2.32 13.28 2.73
N LYS A 26 -1.70 14.13 3.55
CA LYS A 26 -0.25 14.06 3.84
C LYS A 26 0.08 12.79 4.63
N PRO A 27 1.26 12.17 4.42
CA PRO A 27 1.75 11.10 5.27
C PRO A 27 1.83 11.52 6.74
N TYR A 28 1.57 10.60 7.66
CA TYR A 28 1.82 10.82 9.08
C TYR A 28 3.32 10.88 9.38
N TYR A 29 3.68 11.54 10.49
CA TYR A 29 5.02 11.45 11.04
C TYR A 29 5.40 9.98 11.31
N SER A 30 6.61 9.61 10.93
CA SER A 30 7.12 8.25 11.06
C SER A 30 8.53 8.27 11.64
N THR A 31 8.80 7.38 12.59
CA THR A 31 10.14 7.18 13.16
C THR A 31 11.01 6.39 12.19
N PRO A 32 12.36 6.46 12.28
CA PRO A 32 13.25 5.72 11.38
C PRO A 32 12.96 4.21 11.34
N VAL A 33 12.62 3.60 12.47
CA VAL A 33 12.25 2.18 12.56
C VAL A 33 10.99 1.87 11.75
N LYS A 34 9.97 2.74 11.84
CA LYS A 34 8.73 2.59 11.04
C LYS A 34 8.99 2.84 9.56
N GLN A 35 9.88 3.77 9.20
CA GLN A 35 10.26 4.02 7.81
C GLN A 35 10.97 2.81 7.19
N ASP A 36 11.91 2.19 7.91
CA ASP A 36 12.60 0.97 7.46
C ASP A 36 11.63 -0.20 7.28
N ALA A 37 10.71 -0.40 8.24
CA ALA A 37 9.65 -1.41 8.12
C ALA A 37 8.74 -1.15 6.90
N MET A 38 8.31 0.10 6.70
CA MET A 38 7.49 0.50 5.55
C MET A 38 8.21 0.21 4.23
N TYR A 39 9.51 0.54 4.16
CA TYR A 39 10.32 0.31 2.97
C TYR A 39 10.39 -1.19 2.64
N LYS A 40 10.70 -2.03 3.64
CA LYS A 40 10.76 -3.50 3.46
C LYS A 40 9.44 -4.08 2.95
N ILE A 41 8.32 -3.69 3.55
CA ILE A 41 6.98 -4.11 3.11
C ILE A 41 6.70 -3.66 1.68
N THR A 42 7.04 -2.41 1.36
CA THR A 42 6.85 -1.85 0.01
C THR A 42 7.65 -2.62 -1.04
N GLN A 43 8.92 -2.96 -0.74
CA GLN A 43 9.75 -3.77 -1.65
C GLN A 43 9.19 -5.17 -1.85
N GLU A 44 8.68 -5.83 -0.80
CA GLU A 44 8.04 -7.15 -0.92
C GLU A 44 6.77 -7.07 -1.79
N LEU A 45 5.92 -6.07 -1.58
CA LEU A 45 4.70 -5.87 -2.38
C LEU A 45 5.01 -5.55 -3.85
N LEU A 46 6.07 -4.80 -4.12
CA LEU A 46 6.57 -4.53 -5.48
C LEU A 46 7.11 -5.81 -6.12
N GLN A 47 7.91 -6.60 -5.40
CA GLN A 47 8.43 -7.89 -5.88
C GLN A 47 7.31 -8.88 -6.20
N PHE A 48 6.21 -8.83 -5.45
CA PHE A 48 5.03 -9.65 -5.68
C PHE A 48 4.07 -9.08 -6.72
N GLU A 49 4.37 -7.92 -7.31
CA GLU A 49 3.55 -7.25 -8.33
C GLU A 49 2.14 -6.89 -7.83
N LEU A 50 1.98 -6.75 -6.50
CA LEU A 50 0.72 -6.36 -5.87
C LEU A 50 0.49 -4.84 -5.90
N ILE A 51 1.57 -4.07 -5.94
CA ILE A 51 1.55 -2.60 -6.07
C ILE A 51 2.49 -2.17 -7.20
N ARG A 52 2.34 -0.92 -7.64
CA ARG A 52 3.22 -0.29 -8.64
C ARG A 52 3.39 1.21 -8.34
N PRO A 53 4.49 1.82 -8.79
CA PRO A 53 4.60 3.28 -8.80
C PRO A 53 3.47 3.90 -9.63
N SER A 54 2.96 5.05 -9.18
CA SER A 54 1.94 5.81 -9.91
C SER A 54 2.03 7.30 -9.60
N TYR A 55 1.53 8.12 -10.52
CA TYR A 55 1.27 9.54 -10.32
C TYR A 55 -0.25 9.72 -10.24
N SER A 56 -0.77 9.86 -9.01
CA SER A 56 -2.20 9.87 -8.74
C SER A 56 -2.60 11.16 -8.02
N PRO A 57 -3.76 11.76 -8.33
CA PRO A 57 -4.33 12.83 -7.52
C PRO A 57 -4.93 12.32 -6.20
N TYR A 58 -5.08 11.00 -6.03
CA TYR A 58 -5.52 10.35 -4.80
C TYR A 58 -4.33 9.94 -3.93
N ALA A 59 -4.37 10.26 -2.63
CA ALA A 59 -3.38 9.84 -1.66
C ALA A 59 -3.99 9.64 -0.27
N ALA A 60 -3.63 8.53 0.39
CA ALA A 60 -3.99 8.24 1.77
C ALA A 60 -2.73 7.89 2.57
N PRO A 61 -2.58 8.36 3.83
CA PRO A 61 -1.44 8.03 4.66
C PRO A 61 -1.50 6.55 5.08
N ALA A 62 -0.37 5.87 5.01
CA ALA A 62 -0.23 4.52 5.56
C ALA A 62 0.07 4.58 7.07
N LEU A 63 -0.46 3.61 7.82
CA LEU A 63 -0.27 3.48 9.26
C LEU A 63 0.31 2.09 9.57
N LEU A 64 1.47 2.05 10.22
CA LEU A 64 2.07 0.79 10.67
C LEU A 64 1.69 0.49 12.11
N VAL A 65 1.25 -0.74 12.33
CA VAL A 65 0.88 -1.29 13.62
C VAL A 65 1.82 -2.43 13.98
N ALA A 66 2.44 -2.33 15.16
CA ALA A 66 3.24 -3.42 15.71
C ALA A 66 2.32 -4.58 16.10
N LYS A 67 2.69 -5.78 15.69
CA LYS A 67 1.99 -7.02 16.03
C LYS A 67 2.71 -7.72 17.18
N HIS A 68 1.99 -8.63 17.85
CA HIS A 68 2.52 -9.35 19.01
C HIS A 68 3.75 -10.21 18.68
N ASP A 69 3.91 -10.61 17.41
CA ASP A 69 5.03 -11.38 16.89
C ASP A 69 6.26 -10.51 16.54
N GLY A 70 6.21 -9.21 16.86
CA GLY A 70 7.27 -8.24 16.58
C GLY A 70 7.29 -7.73 15.14
N THR A 71 6.37 -8.19 14.28
CA THR A 71 6.26 -7.72 12.90
C THR A 71 5.46 -6.41 12.81
N TRP A 72 5.66 -5.69 11.71
CA TRP A 72 4.88 -4.50 11.37
C TRP A 72 3.94 -4.84 10.21
N ARG A 73 2.69 -4.35 10.29
CA ARG A 73 1.71 -4.42 9.21
C ARG A 73 0.87 -3.16 9.16
#